data_AF-A0A437AI78-F1
#
_entry.id   AF-A0A437AI78-F1
#
_cell.length_a   1.000
_cell.length_b   1.000
_cell.length_c   1.000
_cell.angle_alpha   90.00
_cell.angle_beta   90.00
_cell.angle_gamma   90.00
#
_symmetry.space_group_name_H-M   'P 1'
#
loop_
_entity.id
_entity.type
_entity.pdbx_description
1 polymer ?
#
loop_
_entity_poly.entity_id
_entity_poly.type
_entity_poly.pdbx_seq_one_letter_code
_entity_poly.pdbx_strand_id
1 'polypeptide(L)'
;MFTGRYLKFNGNGAVITATDTISDAAQWEAVQVGDNPTILAIQKQGTESALDNLGGLGMLMATSFKKKKTQTFKLNLNQDSNFNIVQDDRLYLFYDISASSFKLARNVPGHMKGFRFATDDGSRLWPDHVVTQHKWL
;
A
#
# COMPACT_ATOMS: atom_id res chain seq x y z
N MET A 1 -12.93 16.83 -0.80
CA MET A 1 -11.72 16.10 -1.22
C MET A 1 -10.99 15.65 0.03
N PHE A 2 -10.63 14.37 0.14
CA PHE A 2 -9.94 13.86 1.32
C PHE A 2 -8.47 14.32 1.35
N THR A 3 -8.03 14.82 2.50
CA THR A 3 -6.60 15.08 2.76
C THR A 3 -5.95 13.80 3.24
N GLY A 4 -4.92 13.34 2.55
CA GLY A 4 -4.22 12.11 2.87
C GLY A 4 -2.83 12.12 2.26
N ARG A 5 -2.02 11.11 2.58
CA ARG A 5 -0.69 10.93 1.98
C ARG A 5 -0.77 9.79 0.99
N TYR A 6 -0.55 10.10 -0.27
CA TYR A 6 -0.70 9.18 -1.39
C TYR A 6 0.65 8.75 -1.93
N LEU A 7 0.75 7.53 -2.45
CA LEU A 7 1.96 7.02 -3.07
C LEU A 7 2.21 7.73 -4.41
N LYS A 8 3.37 8.36 -4.55
CA LYS A 8 3.82 9.02 -5.78
C LYS A 8 5.00 8.29 -6.41
N PHE A 9 5.00 8.21 -7.74
CA PHE A 9 6.06 7.61 -8.56
C PHE A 9 6.79 8.70 -9.37
N ASN A 10 8.12 8.82 -9.20
CA ASN A 10 8.90 9.95 -9.73
C ASN A 10 9.70 9.66 -11.01
N GLY A 11 9.32 8.65 -11.80
CA GLY A 11 9.76 8.52 -13.21
C GLY A 11 11.21 8.10 -13.50
N ASN A 12 12.17 8.24 -12.57
CA ASN A 12 13.56 7.78 -12.76
C ASN A 12 14.07 7.07 -11.49
N GLY A 13 14.52 5.83 -11.63
CA GLY A 13 15.07 5.06 -10.50
C GLY A 13 14.06 4.77 -9.38
N ALA A 14 12.77 4.98 -9.61
CA ALA A 14 11.60 4.41 -8.95
C ALA A 14 11.48 4.42 -7.41
N VAL A 15 11.94 5.46 -6.73
CA VAL A 15 11.60 5.67 -5.31
C VAL A 15 10.12 6.02 -5.16
N ILE A 16 9.43 5.39 -4.19
CA ILE A 16 8.07 5.72 -3.81
C ILE A 16 8.11 6.83 -2.75
N THR A 17 7.58 8.00 -3.10
CA THR A 17 7.45 9.14 -2.17
C THR A 17 5.99 9.36 -1.80
N ALA A 18 5.73 10.29 -0.87
CA ALA A 18 4.38 10.75 -0.59
C ALA A 18 4.04 12.03 -1.36
N THR A 19 2.76 12.23 -1.62
CA THR A 19 2.16 13.51 -2.02
C THR A 19 0.87 13.71 -1.24
N ASP A 20 0.51 14.96 -0.96
CA ASP A 20 -0.75 15.28 -0.26
C ASP A 20 -1.93 15.46 -1.23
N THR A 21 -1.65 15.49 -2.54
CA THR A 21 -2.64 15.71 -3.61
C THR A 21 -2.90 14.42 -4.37
N ILE A 22 -4.16 13.98 -4.44
CA ILE A 22 -4.56 12.78 -5.17
C ILE A 22 -4.24 12.87 -6.68
N SER A 23 -4.35 14.06 -7.29
CA SER A 23 -4.04 14.26 -8.71
C SER A 23 -2.57 14.03 -9.06
N ASP A 24 -1.67 14.15 -8.07
CA ASP A 24 -0.23 13.93 -8.24
C ASP A 24 0.19 12.52 -7.81
N ALA A 25 -0.76 11.73 -7.29
CA ALA A 25 -0.52 10.36 -6.89
C ALA A 25 -0.35 9.46 -8.11
N ALA A 26 0.43 8.40 -7.94
CA ALA A 26 0.44 7.32 -8.92
C ALA A 26 -0.79 6.45 -8.71
N GLN A 27 -1.37 6.00 -9.83
CA GLN A 27 -2.43 5.00 -9.82
C GLN A 27 -1.83 3.61 -9.68
N TRP A 28 -2.39 2.82 -8.76
CA TRP A 28 -1.93 1.47 -8.45
C TRP A 28 -3.08 0.49 -8.53
N GLU A 29 -2.77 -0.72 -8.99
CA GLU A 29 -3.68 -1.85 -9.06
C GLU A 29 -3.10 -3.04 -8.29
N ALA A 30 -3.98 -3.87 -7.72
CA ALA A 30 -3.60 -5.10 -7.06
C ALA A 30 -3.82 -6.28 -8.01
N VAL A 31 -2.73 -6.95 -8.39
CA VAL A 31 -2.74 -8.05 -9.36
C VAL A 31 -2.43 -9.36 -8.64
N GLN A 32 -3.25 -10.39 -8.85
CA GLN A 32 -3.01 -11.70 -8.27
C GLN A 32 -1.68 -12.32 -8.73
N VAL A 33 -0.96 -12.95 -7.80
CA VAL A 33 0.32 -13.62 -8.07
C VAL A 33 0.19 -15.12 -7.83
N GLY A 34 0.18 -15.89 -8.93
CA GLY A 34 0.01 -17.35 -8.87
C GLY A 34 -1.43 -17.74 -8.50
N ASP A 35 -1.59 -18.93 -7.92
CA ASP A 35 -2.93 -19.52 -7.71
C ASP A 35 -3.58 -19.12 -6.37
N ASN A 36 -2.84 -18.44 -5.49
CA ASN A 36 -3.37 -17.97 -4.21
C ASN A 36 -3.91 -16.54 -4.36
N PRO A 37 -5.24 -16.32 -4.32
CA PRO A 37 -5.84 -15.00 -4.53
C PRO A 37 -5.50 -13.99 -3.42
N THR A 38 -4.95 -14.45 -2.29
CA THR A 38 -4.54 -13.56 -1.19
C THR A 38 -3.14 -12.96 -1.39
N ILE A 39 -2.37 -13.47 -2.35
CA ILE A 39 -1.02 -13.00 -2.67
C ILE A 39 -1.09 -12.10 -3.90
N LEU A 40 -0.74 -10.84 -3.71
CA LEU A 40 -0.94 -9.78 -4.69
C LEU A 40 0.38 -9.07 -4.98
N ALA A 41 0.54 -8.56 -6.19
CA ALA A 41 1.51 -7.54 -6.55
C ALA A 41 0.77 -6.20 -6.62
N ILE A 42 1.37 -5.14 -6.08
CA ILE A 42 0.82 -3.79 -6.20
C ILE A 42 1.55 -3.14 -7.39
N GLN A 43 0.89 -3.11 -8.55
CA GLN A 43 1.46 -2.64 -9.81
C GLN A 43 1.02 -1.23 -10.13
N LYS A 44 1.91 -0.43 -10.74
CA LYS A 44 1.56 0.88 -11.26
C LYS A 44 0.71 0.68 -12.50
N GLN A 45 -0.45 1.33 -12.53
CA GLN A 45 -1.40 1.17 -13.62
C GLN A 45 -0.75 1.52 -14.97
N GLY A 46 -0.97 0.65 -15.97
CA GLY A 46 -0.45 0.81 -17.32
C GLY A 46 1.05 0.56 -17.48
N THR A 47 1.74 0.01 -16.46
CA THR A 47 3.14 -0.40 -16.58
C THR A 47 3.37 -1.79 -15.98
N GLU A 48 4.50 -2.42 -16.29
CA GLU A 48 4.92 -3.67 -15.64
C GLU A 48 5.66 -3.41 -14.31
N SER A 49 5.55 -2.22 -13.72
CA SER A 49 6.28 -1.85 -12.50
C SER A 49 5.47 -2.21 -11.27
N ALA A 50 6.05 -2.97 -10.34
CA ALA A 50 5.44 -3.35 -9.07
C ALA A 50 6.21 -2.75 -7.88
N LEU A 51 5.51 -2.50 -6.78
CA LEU A 51 6.14 -2.21 -5.49
C LEU A 51 7.11 -3.34 -5.11
N ASP A 52 8.31 -2.97 -4.68
CA ASP A 52 9.41 -3.86 -4.33
C ASP A 52 10.13 -3.34 -3.09
N ASN A 53 10.31 -4.22 -2.12
CA ASN A 53 11.13 -3.98 -0.94
C ASN A 53 12.60 -4.28 -1.25
N LEU A 54 13.33 -3.30 -1.78
CA LEU A 54 14.72 -3.51 -2.15
C LEU A 54 15.61 -3.70 -0.92
N GLY A 55 16.33 -4.83 -0.91
CA GLY A 55 17.36 -5.15 0.07
C GLY A 55 16.87 -5.56 1.46
N GLY A 56 15.56 -5.71 1.69
CA GLY A 56 15.04 -6.02 3.03
C GLY A 56 15.28 -4.91 4.06
N LEU A 57 15.77 -3.75 3.61
CA LEU A 57 16.06 -2.57 4.42
C LEU A 57 14.82 -1.70 4.64
N GLY A 58 13.66 -2.13 4.13
CA GLY A 58 12.39 -1.45 4.28
C GLY A 58 12.19 -0.25 3.33
N MET A 59 13.10 -0.06 2.37
CA MET A 59 12.95 0.96 1.31
C MET A 59 12.06 0.42 0.19
N LEU A 60 11.09 1.21 -0.23
CA LEU A 60 10.13 0.85 -1.27
C LEU A 60 10.43 1.54 -2.58
N MET A 61 10.43 0.73 -3.64
CA MET A 61 10.66 1.17 -5.00
C MET A 61 9.68 0.52 -5.97
N ALA A 62 9.47 1.09 -7.15
CA ALA A 62 8.71 0.43 -8.23
C ALA A 62 9.67 -0.21 -9.24
N THR A 63 9.80 -1.53 -9.23
CA THR A 63 10.70 -2.23 -10.16
C THR A 63 9.90 -3.09 -11.12
N SER A 64 10.48 -3.51 -12.26
CA SER A 64 9.80 -4.44 -13.16
C SER A 64 9.36 -5.69 -12.40
N PHE A 65 8.11 -6.09 -12.59
CA PHE A 65 7.51 -7.21 -11.90
C PHE A 65 8.19 -8.53 -12.32
N LYS A 66 8.68 -9.27 -11.33
CA LYS A 66 9.43 -10.53 -11.51
C LYS A 66 8.95 -11.65 -10.60
N LYS A 67 7.72 -11.53 -10.04
CA LYS A 67 7.13 -12.49 -9.10
C LYS A 67 8.05 -12.83 -7.91
N LYS A 68 8.88 -11.87 -7.47
CA LYS A 68 9.77 -12.05 -6.31
C LYS A 68 8.99 -11.93 -5.01
N LYS A 69 9.44 -12.62 -3.96
CA LYS A 69 8.88 -12.46 -2.60
C LYS A 69 8.91 -11.01 -2.09
N THR A 70 9.87 -10.20 -2.56
CA THR A 70 9.98 -8.78 -2.22
C THR A 70 8.95 -7.89 -2.91
N GLN A 71 8.21 -8.44 -3.88
CA GLN A 71 7.17 -7.77 -4.67
C GLN A 71 5.76 -8.32 -4.39
N THR A 72 5.63 -9.26 -3.46
CA THR A 72 4.36 -9.91 -3.13
C THR A 72 3.87 -9.47 -1.76
N PHE A 73 2.60 -9.05 -1.70
CA PHE A 73 1.95 -8.50 -0.53
C PHE A 73 0.62 -9.22 -0.28
N LYS A 74 0.11 -9.08 0.95
CA LYS A 74 -1.24 -9.43 1.37
C LYS A 74 -1.95 -8.17 1.83
N LEU A 75 -3.25 -8.11 1.60
CA LEU A 75 -4.12 -7.03 2.07
C LEU A 75 -5.02 -7.58 3.17
N ASN A 76 -4.82 -7.10 4.40
CA ASN A 76 -5.61 -7.54 5.55
C ASN A 76 -6.48 -6.39 6.03
N LEU A 77 -7.80 -6.55 6.00
CA LEU A 77 -8.73 -5.58 6.58
C LEU A 77 -8.68 -5.68 8.12
N ASN A 78 -8.41 -4.56 8.79
CA ASN A 78 -8.38 -4.50 10.25
C ASN A 78 -9.72 -4.07 10.86
N GLN A 79 -9.82 -4.13 12.19
CA GLN A 79 -11.05 -3.82 12.93
C GLN A 79 -11.51 -2.36 12.75
N ASP A 80 -10.59 -1.45 12.47
CA ASP A 80 -10.87 -0.04 12.20
C ASP A 80 -11.21 0.24 10.72
N SER A 81 -11.41 -0.82 9.93
CA SER A 81 -11.72 -0.76 8.50
C SER A 81 -10.66 -0.03 7.69
N ASN A 82 -9.39 -0.30 8.01
CA ASN A 82 -8.24 0.05 7.18
C ASN A 82 -7.51 -1.22 6.74
N PHE A 83 -6.80 -1.13 5.62
CA PHE A 83 -5.93 -2.19 5.13
C PHE A 83 -4.56 -2.12 5.78
N ASN A 84 -4.12 -3.26 6.31
CA ASN A 84 -2.71 -3.52 6.53
C ASN A 84 -2.16 -4.17 5.27
N ILE A 85 -1.16 -3.53 4.66
CA ILE A 85 -0.44 -4.07 3.51
C ILE A 85 0.80 -4.79 4.06
N VAL A 86 0.85 -6.11 3.90
CA VAL A 86 1.80 -6.97 4.62
C VAL A 86 2.63 -7.81 3.65
N GLN A 87 3.93 -7.85 3.84
CA GLN A 87 4.87 -8.73 3.13
C GLN A 87 5.40 -9.80 4.10
N ASP A 88 5.48 -11.05 3.63
CA ASP A 88 6.01 -12.20 4.39
C ASP A 88 5.38 -12.37 5.79
N ASP A 89 4.10 -12.00 5.94
CA ASP A 89 3.31 -12.05 7.18
C ASP A 89 3.91 -11.31 8.39
N ARG A 90 4.95 -10.49 8.15
CA ARG A 90 5.75 -9.87 9.22
C ARG A 90 6.12 -8.43 8.95
N LEU A 91 6.19 -8.01 7.70
CA LEU A 91 6.59 -6.65 7.34
C LEU A 91 5.37 -5.86 6.89
N TYR A 92 5.02 -4.84 7.67
CA TYR A 92 3.87 -3.98 7.43
C TYR A 92 4.34 -2.71 6.74
N LEU A 93 3.63 -2.34 5.69
CA LEU A 93 3.78 -1.04 5.06
C LEU A 93 3.35 0.03 6.08
N PHE A 94 4.09 1.11 6.17
CA PHE A 94 3.71 2.29 6.96
C PHE A 94 4.29 3.56 6.34
N TYR A 95 3.77 4.69 6.76
CA TYR A 95 4.33 6.00 6.43
C TYR A 95 5.21 6.49 7.58
N ASP A 96 6.49 6.72 7.30
CA ASP A 96 7.44 7.34 8.23
C ASP A 96 7.35 8.85 8.10
N ILE A 97 6.77 9.50 9.12
CA ILE A 97 6.59 10.95 9.18
C ILE A 97 7.94 11.68 9.19
N SER A 98 8.94 11.16 9.89
CA SER A 98 10.26 11.79 10.03
C SER A 98 11.02 11.80 8.71
N ALA A 99 10.89 10.73 7.93
CA ALA A 99 11.54 10.59 6.62
C ALA A 99 10.65 10.96 5.43
N SER A 100 9.41 11.42 5.69
CA SER A 100 8.37 11.69 4.69
C SER A 100 8.27 10.63 3.58
N SER A 101 8.32 9.34 3.94
CA SER A 101 8.41 8.24 2.98
C SER A 101 7.67 7.00 3.46
N PHE A 102 7.30 6.14 2.50
CA PHE A 102 6.72 4.84 2.82
C PHE A 102 7.80 3.79 3.04
N LYS A 103 7.63 2.96 4.06
CA LYS A 103 8.60 1.94 4.48
C LYS A 103 7.91 0.64 4.90
N LEU A 104 8.69 -0.43 5.00
CA LEU A 104 8.26 -1.70 5.58
C LEU A 104 8.99 -1.99 6.90
N ALA A 105 8.26 -2.35 7.95
CA ALA A 105 8.84 -2.74 9.24
C ALA A 105 8.01 -3.82 9.94
N ARG A 106 8.64 -4.53 10.90
CA ARG A 106 7.93 -5.50 11.76
C ARG A 106 7.05 -4.83 12.80
N ASN A 107 7.55 -3.73 13.36
CA ASN A 107 6.86 -2.93 14.35
C ASN A 107 6.54 -1.60 13.70
N VAL A 108 5.25 -1.33 13.50
CA VAL A 108 4.78 -0.03 12.99
C VAL A 108 4.55 0.93 14.14
N PRO A 109 4.75 2.25 13.95
CA PRO A 109 4.42 3.24 14.98
C PRO A 109 2.96 3.12 15.42
N GLY A 110 2.68 3.21 16.72
CA GLY A 110 1.33 3.01 17.26
C GLY A 110 0.27 4.03 16.81
N HIS A 111 0.68 5.14 16.19
CA HIS A 111 -0.24 6.10 15.59
C HIS A 111 -0.71 5.70 14.17
N MET A 112 -0.13 4.65 13.57
CA MET A 112 -0.47 4.20 12.23
C MET A 112 -1.71 3.31 12.27
N LYS A 113 -2.75 3.67 11.52
CA LYS A 113 -4.06 2.99 11.51
C LYS A 113 -4.29 2.04 10.33
N GLY A 114 -3.45 2.12 9.29
CA GLY A 114 -3.53 1.36 8.05
C GLY A 114 -3.72 2.27 6.84
N PHE A 115 -4.13 1.69 5.72
CA PHE A 115 -4.37 2.35 4.45
C PHE A 115 -5.84 2.27 4.05
N ARG A 116 -6.27 3.23 3.23
CA ARG A 116 -7.55 3.16 2.51
C ARG A 116 -7.25 3.35 1.03
N PHE A 117 -8.06 2.76 0.17
CA PHE A 117 -7.98 3.01 -1.27
C PHE A 117 -8.85 4.20 -1.60
N ALA A 118 -8.33 5.15 -2.36
CA ALA A 118 -9.10 6.29 -2.85
C ALA A 118 -9.43 6.06 -4.32
N THR A 119 -10.58 6.56 -4.77
CA THR A 119 -10.82 6.74 -6.20
C THR A 119 -9.84 7.75 -6.78
N ASP A 120 -9.60 7.68 -8.09
CA ASP A 120 -8.64 8.56 -8.79
C ASP A 120 -8.93 10.06 -8.60
N ASP A 121 -10.20 10.42 -8.45
CA ASP A 121 -10.67 11.77 -8.19
C ASP A 121 -10.70 12.13 -6.69
N GLY A 122 -10.35 11.19 -5.81
CA GLY A 122 -10.42 11.33 -4.36
C GLY A 122 -11.83 11.59 -3.82
N SER A 123 -12.87 11.26 -4.58
CA SER A 123 -14.27 11.46 -4.17
C SER A 123 -14.76 10.40 -3.18
N ARG A 124 -14.17 9.20 -3.21
CA ARG A 124 -14.54 8.07 -2.34
C ARG A 124 -13.31 7.38 -1.76
N LEU A 125 -13.48 6.79 -0.58
CA LEU A 125 -12.50 5.91 0.06
C LEU A 125 -13.12 4.53 0.23
N TRP A 126 -12.33 3.49 0.04
CA TRP A 126 -12.69 2.11 0.35
C TRP A 126 -11.71 1.53 1.39
N PRO A 127 -12.22 0.90 2.46
CA PRO A 127 -13.65 0.73 2.77
C PRO A 127 -14.29 2.05 3.20
N ASP A 128 -15.56 2.25 2.85
CA ASP A 128 -16.35 3.46 3.13
C ASP A 128 -17.07 3.41 4.49
N HIS A 129 -17.12 2.24 5.13
CA HIS A 129 -17.79 2.03 6.41
C HIS A 129 -16.93 1.23 7.39
N VAL A 130 -16.97 1.64 8.66
CA VAL A 130 -16.60 0.74 9.77
C VAL A 130 -17.66 -0.34 9.78
N VAL A 131 -17.30 -1.61 9.54
CA VAL A 131 -18.21 -2.71 9.82
C VAL A 131 -18.47 -2.68 11.32
N THR A 132 -19.54 -2.02 11.74
CA THR A 132 -20.08 -2.18 13.08
C THR A 132 -20.32 -3.67 13.24
N GLN A 133 -19.52 -4.29 14.11
CA GLN A 133 -19.69 -5.71 14.44
C GLN A 133 -21.17 -5.97 14.68
N HIS A 134 -21.79 -6.78 13.82
CA HIS A 134 -23.02 -7.44 14.20
C HIS A 134 -22.66 -8.31 15.40
N LYS A 135 -22.96 -7.81 16.61
CA LYS A 135 -23.16 -8.67 17.77
C LYS A 135 -24.31 -9.59 17.38
N TRP A 136 -23.98 -10.82 17.01
CA TRP A 136 -24.95 -11.89 17.10
C TRP A 136 -25.30 -12.00 18.59
N LEU A 137 -26.57 -11.71 18.90
CA LEU A 137 -27.17 -11.82 20.22
C LEU A 137 -27.02 -13.23 20.77
#